data_AF-A0A3L7P404-F1
#
_entry.id   AF-A0A3L7P404-F1
#
_cell.length_a   1.000
_cell.length_b   1.000
_cell.length_c   1.000
_cell.angle_alpha   90.00
_cell.angle_beta   90.00
_cell.angle_gamma   90.00
#
_symmetry.space_group_name_H-M   'P 1'
#
loop_
_entity.id
_entity.type
_entity.pdbx_description
1 polymer ?
#
loop_
_entity_poly.entity_id
_entity_poly.type
_entity_poly.pdbx_seq_one_letter_code
_entity_poly.pdbx_strand_id
1 'polypeptide(L)'
;MTTPPDDSHIRRIQVLCDEVVAPLFDLETSRLRVVAIDGPVAQVRLEGACAGCANSNRLLFAEIEALLKYHQDSVEYLEVVP
;
A
#
# COMPACT_ATOMS: atom_id res chain seq x y z
N MET A 1 -14.71 18.54 0.84
CA MET A 1 -13.71 19.14 -0.06
C MET A 1 -12.48 18.26 0.03
N THR A 2 -12.39 17.23 -0.81
CA THR A 2 -11.22 16.35 -0.88
C THR A 2 -10.15 17.10 -1.65
N THR A 3 -9.09 17.51 -0.97
CA THR A 3 -7.86 18.02 -1.60
C THR A 3 -7.39 16.94 -2.58
N PRO A 4 -7.07 17.27 -3.85
CA PRO A 4 -6.52 16.27 -4.76
C PRO A 4 -5.25 15.69 -4.11
N PRO A 5 -5.09 14.37 -4.06
CA PRO A 5 -3.94 13.76 -3.40
C PRO A 5 -2.68 14.26 -4.10
N ASP A 6 -1.73 14.76 -3.31
CA ASP A 6 -0.47 15.29 -3.81
C ASP A 6 0.28 14.14 -4.50
N ASP A 7 0.44 14.20 -5.83
CA ASP A 7 1.11 13.16 -6.63
C ASP A 7 2.50 12.82 -6.07
N SER A 8 3.16 13.77 -5.41
CA SER A 8 4.45 13.56 -4.74
C SER A 8 4.35 12.62 -3.54
N HIS A 9 3.23 12.66 -2.81
CA HIS A 9 2.98 11.83 -1.64
C HIS A 9 2.65 10.40 -2.06
N ILE A 10 1.76 10.23 -3.04
CA ILE A 10 1.48 8.91 -3.64
C ILE A 10 2.77 8.27 -4.14
N ARG A 11 3.58 9.03 -4.87
CA ARG A 11 4.86 8.53 -5.41
C ARG A 11 5.82 8.09 -4.31
N ARG A 12 5.90 8.83 -3.21
CA ARG A 12 6.76 8.47 -2.08
C ARG A 12 6.35 7.15 -1.43
N ILE A 13 5.05 6.95 -1.22
CA ILE A 13 4.52 5.69 -0.67
C ILE A 13 4.71 4.55 -1.66
N GLN A 14 4.48 4.80 -2.96
CA GLN A 14 4.71 3.80 -4.00
C GLN A 14 6.16 3.31 -4.01
N VAL A 15 7.13 4.20 -3.83
CA VAL A 15 8.56 3.82 -3.72
C VAL A 15 8.80 2.95 -2.48
N LEU A 16 8.22 3.27 -1.32
CA LEU A 16 8.31 2.42 -0.13
C LEU A 16 7.70 1.04 -0.37
N CYS A 17 6.55 0.98 -1.04
CA CYS A 17 5.91 -0.28 -1.41
C CYS A 17 6.80 -1.12 -2.34
N ASP A 18 7.42 -0.50 -3.35
CA ASP A 18 8.23 -1.21 -4.33
C ASP A 18 9.63 -1.59 -3.78
N GLU A 19 10.27 -0.74 -2.96
CA GLU A 19 11.66 -0.94 -2.50
C GLU A 19 11.77 -1.64 -1.14
N VAL A 20 10.76 -1.54 -0.28
CA VAL A 20 10.79 -2.09 1.08
C VAL A 20 9.78 -3.22 1.25
N VAL A 21 8.51 -2.97 0.90
CA VAL A 21 7.44 -3.96 1.11
C VAL A 21 7.61 -5.15 0.16
N ALA A 22 7.77 -4.90 -1.14
CA ALA A 22 7.85 -5.97 -2.12
C ALA A 22 8.93 -7.04 -1.83
N PRO A 23 10.20 -6.70 -1.50
CA PRO A 23 11.20 -7.70 -1.17
C PRO A 23 10.99 -8.38 0.19
N LEU A 24 10.40 -7.69 1.19
CA LEU A 24 10.15 -8.29 2.51
C LEU A 24 9.07 -9.36 2.49
N PHE A 25 8.10 -9.23 1.60
CA PHE A 25 6.94 -10.11 1.51
C PHE A 25 6.94 -11.01 0.27
N ASP A 26 8.09 -11.13 -0.41
CA ASP A 26 8.27 -11.98 -1.59
C ASP A 26 7.20 -11.69 -2.68
N LEU A 27 6.88 -10.41 -2.86
CA LEU A 27 5.90 -9.96 -3.84
C LEU A 27 6.52 -9.88 -5.25
N GLU A 28 7.53 -10.68 -5.60
CA GLU A 28 8.27 -10.55 -6.87
C GLU A 28 7.36 -10.68 -8.12
N THR A 29 6.26 -11.42 -7.99
CA THR A 29 5.25 -11.62 -9.04
C THR A 29 3.98 -10.79 -8.83
N SER A 30 3.99 -9.89 -7.85
CA SER A 30 2.85 -9.08 -7.43
C SER A 30 3.27 -7.63 -7.21
N ARG A 31 2.32 -6.70 -7.22
CA ARG A 31 2.63 -5.30 -6.97
C ARG A 31 1.55 -4.65 -6.13
N LEU A 32 1.96 -3.92 -5.10
CA LEU A 32 1.10 -3.00 -4.37
C LEU A 32 1.13 -1.65 -5.07
N ARG A 33 0.06 -1.33 -5.79
CA ARG A 33 -0.10 -0.02 -6.43
C ARG A 33 -0.91 0.89 -5.52
N VAL A 34 -0.33 2.01 -5.12
CA VAL A 34 -1.04 3.09 -4.43
C VAL A 34 -1.86 3.86 -5.45
N VAL A 35 -3.18 3.87 -5.28
CA VAL A 35 -4.09 4.55 -6.22
C VAL A 35 -4.53 5.93 -5.74
N ALA A 36 -4.66 6.09 -4.42
CA ALA A 36 -5.06 7.34 -3.80
C ALA A 36 -4.63 7.36 -2.33
N ILE A 37 -4.58 8.57 -1.77
CA ILE A 37 -4.42 8.79 -0.34
C ILE A 37 -5.57 9.71 0.08
N ASP A 38 -6.39 9.26 1.03
CA ASP A 38 -7.45 10.06 1.64
C ASP A 38 -7.18 10.21 3.14
N GLY A 39 -6.60 11.36 3.51
CA GLY A 39 -6.14 11.62 4.87
C GLY A 39 -5.12 10.57 5.33
N PRO A 40 -5.39 9.81 6.42
CA PRO A 40 -4.49 8.77 6.92
C PRO A 40 -4.63 7.42 6.19
N VAL A 41 -5.52 7.32 5.19
CA VAL A 41 -5.80 6.06 4.50
C VAL A 41 -5.11 6.04 3.14
N ALA A 42 -4.25 5.05 2.89
CA ALA A 42 -3.74 4.79 1.55
C ALA A 42 -4.57 3.69 0.88
N GLN A 43 -5.17 4.03 -0.25
CA GLN A 43 -5.87 3.09 -1.09
C GLN A 43 -4.88 2.37 -1.98
N VAL A 44 -4.86 1.05 -1.89
CA VAL A 44 -3.93 0.19 -2.62
C VAL A 44 -4.68 -0.85 -3.43
N ARG A 45 -4.15 -1.16 -4.61
CA ARG A 45 -4.58 -2.28 -5.43
C ARG A 45 -3.45 -3.29 -5.50
N LEU A 46 -3.77 -4.56 -5.25
CA LEU A 46 -2.86 -5.66 -5.54
C LEU A 46 -2.96 -6.03 -7.02
N GLU A 47 -1.85 -5.94 -7.73
CA GLU A 47 -1.69 -6.40 -9.11
C GLU A 47 -0.86 -7.69 -9.12
N GLY A 48 -1.04 -8.55 -10.13
CA GLY A 48 -0.25 -9.77 -10.33
C GLY A 48 -0.82 -11.03 -9.67
N ALA A 49 0.04 -12.00 -9.34
CA ALA A 49 -0.37 -13.33 -8.89
C ALA A 49 -1.16 -13.30 -7.56
N CYS A 50 -0.90 -12.32 -6.70
CA CYS A 50 -1.57 -12.14 -5.41
C CYS A 50 -2.89 -11.34 -5.50
N ALA A 51 -3.28 -10.85 -6.68
CA ALA A 51 -4.52 -10.06 -6.86
C ALA A 51 -5.80 -10.82 -6.43
N GLY A 52 -5.80 -12.16 -6.55
CA GLY A 52 -6.91 -13.00 -6.06
C GLY A 52 -6.85 -13.36 -4.58
N CYS A 53 -5.70 -13.16 -3.92
CA CYS A 53 -5.45 -13.53 -2.53
C CYS A 53 -5.72 -12.38 -1.55
N ALA A 54 -6.00 -11.18 -2.09
CA ALA A 54 -6.13 -9.93 -1.35
C ALA A 54 -7.08 -10.03 -0.15
N ASN A 55 -8.22 -10.71 -0.33
CA ASN A 55 -9.22 -10.84 0.74
C ASN A 55 -8.87 -11.94 1.77
N SER A 56 -7.93 -12.83 1.44
CA SER A 56 -7.53 -13.97 2.27
C SER A 56 -6.32 -13.68 3.17
N ASN A 57 -5.57 -12.60 2.91
CA ASN A 57 -4.30 -12.31 3.58
C ASN A 57 -4.36 -11.06 4.48
N ARG A 58 -5.37 -11.00 5.36
CA ARG A 58 -5.57 -9.89 6.30
C ARG A 58 -4.37 -9.64 7.23
N LEU A 59 -3.62 -10.69 7.55
CA LEU A 59 -2.39 -10.61 8.35
C LEU A 59 -1.27 -9.88 7.59
N LEU A 60 -1.05 -10.25 6.32
CA LEU A 60 -0.06 -9.60 5.45
C LEU A 60 -0.32 -8.09 5.39
N PHE A 61 -1.58 -7.69 5.17
CA PHE A 61 -1.91 -6.26 5.12
C PHE A 61 -1.68 -5.55 6.46
N ALA A 62 -1.97 -6.18 7.59
CA ALA A 62 -1.67 -5.61 8.90
C ALA A 62 -0.16 -5.44 9.14
N GLU A 63 0.67 -6.35 8.65
CA GLU A 63 2.13 -6.23 8.72
C GLU A 63 2.65 -5.12 7.79
N ILE A 64 2.11 -5.00 6.58
CA ILE A 64 2.44 -3.91 5.66
C ILE A 64 2.01 -2.56 6.25
N GLU A 65 0.83 -2.47 6.87
CA GLU A 65 0.37 -1.27 7.58
C GLU A 65 1.33 -0.87 8.70
N ALA A 66 1.74 -1.82 9.54
CA ALA A 66 2.68 -1.58 10.62
C ALA A 66 4.04 -1.10 10.09
N LEU A 67 4.50 -1.68 8.98
CA LEU A 67 5.74 -1.29 8.32
C LEU A 67 5.65 0.11 7.70
N LEU A 68 4.56 0.43 7.00
CA LEU A 68 4.35 1.75 6.43
C LEU A 68 4.24 2.82 7.51
N LYS A 69 3.55 2.54 8.63
CA LYS A 69 3.52 3.41 9.82
C LYS A 69 4.92 3.69 10.35
N TYR A 70 5.75 2.65 10.44
CA TYR A 70 7.12 2.78 10.95
C TYR A 70 8.00 3.66 10.04
N HIS A 71 7.85 3.55 8.72
CA HIS A 71 8.64 4.33 7.76
C HIS A 71 8.05 5.71 7.45
N GLN A 72 6.73 5.87 7.59
CA GLN A 72 6.02 7.08 7.21
C GLN A 72 4.72 7.26 8.01
N ASP A 73 4.75 8.11 9.04
CA ASP A 73 3.61 8.46 9.90
C ASP A 73 2.37 9.01 9.16
N SER A 74 2.48 9.33 7.87
CA SER A 74 1.38 9.87 7.08
C SER A 74 0.28 8.86 6.72
N VAL A 75 0.53 7.55 6.89
CA VAL A 75 -0.45 6.50 6.58
C VAL A 75 -0.67 5.63 7.80
N GLU A 76 -1.91 5.61 8.28
CA GLU A 76 -2.33 4.78 9.40
C GLU A 76 -3.11 3.53 8.99
N TYR A 77 -3.65 3.49 7.77
CA TYR A 77 -4.47 2.38 7.32
C TYR A 77 -4.34 2.12 5.83
N LEU A 78 -4.39 0.85 5.44
CA LEU A 78 -4.44 0.42 4.04
C LEU A 78 -5.85 -0.03 3.69
N GLU A 79 -6.43 0.62 2.70
CA GLU A 79 -7.68 0.19 2.09
C GLU A 79 -7.39 -0.53 0.79
N VAL A 80 -7.77 -1.80 0.70
CA VAL A 80 -7.63 -2.57 -0.54
C VAL A 80 -8.82 -2.28 -1.43
N VAL A 81 -8.57 -1.70 -2.60
CA VAL A 81 -9.59 -1.44 -3.61
C VAL A 81 -9.55 -2.49 -4.73
N PRO A 82 -10.70 -2.88 -5.29
CA PRO A 82 -10.76 -3.77 -6.45
C PRO A 82 -10.10 -3.15 -7.69
#